data_AF-A0AAU0URI5-F1
#
_entry.id   AF-A0AAU0URI5-F1
#
_cell.length_a   1.000
_cell.length_b   1.000
_cell.length_c   1.000
_cell.angle_alpha   90.00
_cell.angle_beta   90.00
_cell.angle_gamma   90.00
#
_symmetry.space_group_name_H-M   'P 1'
#
loop_
_entity.id
_entity.type
_entity.pdbx_description
1 polymer ?
#
loop_
_entity_poly.entity_id
_entity_poly.type
_entity_poly.pdbx_seq_one_letter_code
_entity_poly.pdbx_strand_id
1 'polypeptide(L)' 'MSAFLKEQPTAITEYDEQLVRRLIEKVTVYEDRFTVEFKSGVTVDLEG' A
#
# COMPACT_ATOMS: atom_id res chain seq x y z
N MET A 1 -2.38 -5.04 -13.81
CA MET A 1 -1.83 -5.04 -12.43
C MET A 1 -0.55 -5.86 -12.32
N SER A 2 -0.53 -7.10 -12.83
CA SER A 2 0.60 -8.03 -12.64
C SER A 2 1.89 -7.65 -13.36
N ALA A 3 1.84 -6.89 -14.46
CA ALA A 3 3.03 -6.42 -15.16
C ALA A 3 3.79 -5.34 -14.34
N PHE A 4 3.05 -4.36 -13.82
CA PHE A 4 3.60 -3.29 -12.98
C PHE A 4 4.33 -3.83 -11.74
N LEU A 5 3.71 -4.77 -11.02
CA LEU A 5 4.33 -5.38 -9.84
C LEU A 5 5.54 -6.27 -10.17
N LYS A 6 5.63 -6.81 -11.40
CA LYS A 6 6.77 -7.63 -11.86
C LYS A 6 7.95 -6.79 -12.33
N GLU A 7 7.71 -5.56 -12.76
CA GLU A 7 8.74 -4.59 -13.14
C GLU A 7 9.40 -3.94 -11.94
N GLN A 8 8.74 -3.97 -10.76
CA GLN A 8 9.33 -3.49 -9.52
C GLN A 8 10.36 -4.50 -9.01
N PRO A 9 11.52 -4.02 -8.51
CA PRO A 9 12.50 -4.91 -7.89
C PRO A 9 11.84 -5.68 -6.74
N THR A 10 11.99 -7.01 -6.74
CA THR A 10 11.39 -7.91 -5.74
C THR A 10 11.89 -7.61 -4.31
N ALA A 11 13.07 -7.01 -4.21
CA ALA A 11 13.62 -6.50 -2.97
C ALA A 11 13.28 -5.01 -2.85
N ILE A 12 12.42 -4.67 -1.88
CA ILE A 12 12.21 -3.28 -1.47
C ILE A 12 13.46 -2.87 -0.68
N THR A 13 14.49 -2.40 -1.38
CA THR A 13 15.70 -1.82 -0.74
C THR A 13 15.44 -0.41 -0.23
N GLU A 14 14.50 0.30 -0.85
CA GLU A 14 14.10 1.66 -0.50
C GLU A 14 12.58 1.84 -0.66
N TYR A 15 11.99 2.70 0.16
CA TYR A 15 10.56 3.03 0.12
C TYR A 15 10.27 4.00 -1.02
N ASP A 16 9.53 3.56 -2.04
CA ASP A 16 9.06 4.42 -3.13
C ASP A 16 7.65 4.95 -2.84
N GLU A 17 7.58 6.23 -2.47
CA GLU A 17 6.32 6.94 -2.20
C GLU A 17 5.34 6.92 -3.38
N GLN A 18 5.83 7.07 -4.61
CA GLN A 18 4.97 7.09 -5.80
C GLN A 18 4.37 5.71 -6.06
N LEU A 19 5.16 4.65 -5.90
CA LEU A 19 4.71 3.28 -6.01
C LEU A 19 3.64 2.96 -4.96
N VAL A 20 3.93 3.26 -3.70
CA VAL A 20 3.02 2.97 -2.58
C VAL A 20 1.70 3.70 -2.76
N ARG A 21 1.74 4.98 -3.15
CA ARG A 21 0.52 5.76 -3.42
C ARG A 21 -0.30 5.20 -4.58
N ARG A 22 0.32 4.58 -5.59
CA ARG A 22 -0.38 3.90 -6.69
C ARG A 22 -1.03 2.59 -6.27
N LEU A 23 -0.47 1.90 -5.29
CA LEU A 23 -0.95 0.60 -4.81
C LEU A 23 -2.07 0.71 -3.77
N ILE A 24 -2.18 1.86 -3.09
CA ILE A 24 -3.28 2.15 -2.18
C ILE A 24 -4.56 2.40 -2.99
N GLU A 25 -5.62 1.70 -2.63
CA GLU A 25 -6.98 1.93 -3.14
C GLU A 25 -7.70 2.97 -2.28
N LYS A 26 -7.63 2.80 -0.96
CA LYS A 26 -8.33 3.67 0.00
C LYS A 26 -7.59 3.72 1.34
N VAL A 27 -7.64 4.88 1.99
CA VAL A 27 -7.24 5.03 3.39
C VAL A 27 -8.45 5.50 4.18
N THR A 28 -8.75 4.80 5.27
CA THR A 28 -9.82 5.17 6.21
C THR A 28 -9.17 5.54 7.55
N VAL A 29 -9.41 6.76 8.01
CA VAL A 29 -8.84 7.27 9.27
C VAL A 29 -9.93 7.26 10.34
N TYR A 30 -9.62 6.68 11.48
CA TYR A 30 -10.42 6.68 12.70
C TYR A 30 -9.72 7.53 13.77
N GLU A 31 -10.32 7.66 14.96
CA GLU A 31 -9.74 8.46 16.04
C GLU A 31 -8.43 7.85 16.59
N ASP A 32 -8.32 6.53 16.61
CA ASP A 32 -7.24 5.76 17.26
C ASP A 32 -6.44 4.86 16.30
N ARG A 33 -6.87 4.77 15.04
CA ARG A 33 -6.28 3.88 14.05
C ARG A 33 -6.53 4.35 12.64
N PHE A 34 -5.82 3.75 11.70
CA PHE A 34 -6.07 3.93 10.29
C PHE A 34 -5.98 2.60 9.57
N THR A 35 -6.91 2.41 8.63
CA THR A 35 -6.99 1.22 7.78
C THR A 35 -6.58 1.61 6.37
N VAL A 36 -5.63 0.87 5.81
CA VAL A 36 -5.15 1.03 4.44
C VAL A 36 -5.59 -0.18 3.62
N GLU A 37 -6.39 0.08 2.59
CA GLU A 37 -6.82 -0.93 1.62
C GLU A 37 -5.96 -0.78 0.36
N PHE A 38 -5.32 -1.87 -0.05
CA PHE A 38 -4.52 -1.93 -1.27
C PHE A 38 -5.36 -2.46 -2.44
N LYS A 39 -4.99 -2.08 -3.67
CA LYS A 39 -5.60 -2.56 -4.91
C LYS A 39 -5.54 -4.08 -5.11
N SER A 40 -4.66 -4.75 -4.36
CA SER A 40 -4.56 -6.21 -4.31
C SER A 40 -5.68 -6.87 -3.51
N GLY A 41 -6.49 -6.10 -2.77
CA GLY A 41 -7.46 -6.60 -1.79
C GLY A 41 -6.84 -6.89 -0.41
N VAL A 42 -5.56 -6.55 -0.21
CA VAL A 42 -4.92 -6.63 1.11
C VAL A 42 -5.35 -5.42 1.93
N THR A 43 -5.73 -5.66 3.18
CA THR A 43 -6.08 -4.63 4.15
C THR A 43 -5.09 -4.66 5.30
N VAL A 44 -4.60 -3.49 5.69
CA VAL A 44 -3.68 -3.32 6.81
C VAL A 44 -4.29 -2.34 7.79
N ASP A 45 -4.40 -2.75 9.06
CA ASP A 45 -4.81 -1.90 10.16
C ASP A 45 -3.58 -1.44 10.93
N LEU A 46 -3.50 -0.14 11.19
CA LEU A 46 -2.39 0.50 11.90
C LEU A 46 -2.96 1.24 13.10
N GLU A 47 -2.50 0.84 14.28
CA GLU A 47 -2.81 1.50 15.55
C GLU A 47 -1.93 2.75 15.69
N GLY A 48 -2.54 3.86 16.13
CA GLY A 48 -1.90 5.17 16.28
C GLY A 48 -1.09 5.34 17.56
#